data_AF-A0A964B8I5-F1
#
_entry.id   AF-A0A964B8I5-F1
#
_cell.length_a   1.000
_cell.length_b   1.000
_cell.length_c   1.000
_cell.angle_alpha   90.00
_cell.angle_beta   90.00
_cell.angle_gamma   90.00
#
_symmetry.space_group_name_H-M   'P 1'
#
loop_
_entity.id
_entity.type
_entity.pdbx_description
1 polymer ?
#
loop_
_entity_poly.entity_id
_entity_poly.type
_entity_poly.pdbx_seq_one_letter_code
_entity_poly.pdbx_strand_id
1 'polypeptide(L)'
;MGQGIYALAVMLAAEGLKLPLEAVRAIPAPIEARYANPVMLLDGLPFDEASEGPVKHAVVWTFDKILRVLGMQGTGGSTSTRNIGEQIRRASACMHDMLARAASTKFHVPAGDLKNVGGAFLTPDGRTATYAELAAEAGRLKPNDIQPPPLGPGVYVGKGAPRFDVPLKTYGEAKYGIDTRQPGQLYAAIRHSPALADGSRAPPYR
;
A
#
# COMPACT_ATOMS: atom_id res chain seq x y z
N MET A 1 8.22 -7.79 -6.35
CA MET A 1 9.36 -6.93 -6.77
C MET A 1 9.67 -5.95 -5.64
N GLY A 2 10.90 -5.88 -5.12
CA GLY A 2 11.30 -5.10 -3.93
C GLY A 2 11.39 -3.58 -4.14
N GLN A 3 10.39 -2.95 -4.75
CA GLN A 3 10.41 -1.54 -5.16
C GLN A 3 10.12 -0.54 -4.01
N GLY A 4 10.01 -1.00 -2.76
CA GLY A 4 9.79 -0.13 -1.60
C GLY A 4 8.34 0.37 -1.43
N ILE A 5 7.41 -0.06 -2.28
CA ILE A 5 6.01 0.39 -2.25
C ILE A 5 5.31 0.08 -0.92
N TYR A 6 5.62 -1.06 -0.31
CA TYR A 6 5.12 -1.42 1.02
C TYR A 6 5.66 -0.49 2.10
N ALA A 7 6.92 -0.10 2.02
CA ALA A 7 7.50 0.86 2.96
C ALA A 7 6.84 2.23 2.81
N LEU A 8 6.60 2.68 1.57
CA LEU A 8 5.86 3.92 1.32
C LEU A 8 4.44 3.86 1.90
N ALA A 9 3.71 2.77 1.64
CA ALA A 9 2.36 2.59 2.16
C ALA A 9 2.32 2.64 3.70
N VAL A 10 3.26 1.95 4.36
CA VAL A 10 3.40 1.96 5.83
C VAL A 10 3.73 3.36 6.32
N MET A 11 4.68 4.07 5.71
CA MET A 11 5.05 5.43 6.11
C MET A 11 3.89 6.41 5.97
N LEU A 12 3.17 6.39 4.85
CA LEU A 12 2.04 7.28 4.60
C LEU A 12 0.88 7.01 5.56
N ALA A 13 0.58 5.74 5.83
CA ALA A 13 -0.46 5.35 6.77
C ALA A 13 -0.07 5.69 8.21
N ALA A 14 1.16 5.40 8.63
CA ALA A 14 1.67 5.73 9.95
C ALA A 14 1.65 7.25 10.19
N GLU A 15 2.09 8.04 9.22
CA GLU A 15 2.08 9.50 9.31
C GLU A 15 0.66 10.05 9.37
N GLY A 16 -0.23 9.60 8.48
CA GLY A 16 -1.63 10.04 8.45
C GLY A 16 -2.40 9.66 9.71
N LEU A 17 -2.11 8.49 10.29
CA LEU A 17 -2.73 8.01 11.53
C LEU A 17 -1.97 8.45 12.79
N LYS A 18 -0.85 9.15 12.67
CA LYS A 18 0.01 9.55 13.80
C LYS A 18 0.44 8.36 14.67
N LEU A 19 0.76 7.24 14.02
CA LEU A 19 1.23 6.01 14.63
C LEU A 19 2.74 5.86 14.42
N PRO A 20 3.43 5.16 15.34
CA PRO A 20 4.79 4.72 15.06
C PRO A 20 4.79 3.67 13.93
N LEU A 21 5.90 3.57 13.19
CA LEU A 21 6.00 2.69 12.02
C LEU A 21 5.75 1.23 12.37
N GLU A 22 6.23 0.76 13.53
CA GLU A 22 6.04 -0.60 14.02
C GLU A 22 4.58 -0.97 14.31
N ALA A 23 3.69 0.01 14.48
CA ALA A 23 2.25 -0.22 14.67
C ALA A 23 1.51 -0.43 13.35
N VAL A 24 2.18 -0.28 12.19
CA VAL A 24 1.55 -0.37 10.87
C VAL A 24 2.23 -1.46 10.05
N ARG A 25 1.43 -2.41 9.56
CA ARG A 25 1.89 -3.49 8.69
C ARG A 25 1.12 -3.47 7.38
N ALA A 26 1.84 -3.45 6.26
CA ALA A 26 1.23 -3.71 4.97
C ALA A 26 1.06 -5.22 4.74
N ILE A 27 -0.11 -5.60 4.23
CA ILE A 27 -0.44 -6.97 3.85
C ILE A 27 -0.62 -7.00 2.32
N PRO A 28 -0.04 -7.98 1.60
CA PRO A 28 -0.28 -8.13 0.17
C PRO A 28 -1.77 -8.26 -0.12
N ALA A 29 -2.27 -7.46 -1.08
CA ALA A 29 -3.66 -7.56 -1.48
C ALA A 29 -3.93 -8.90 -2.18
N PRO A 30 -5.06 -9.57 -1.92
CA PRO A 30 -5.48 -10.72 -2.70
C PRO A 30 -5.76 -10.32 -4.16
N ILE A 31 -5.72 -11.28 -5.08
CA ILE A 31 -6.01 -11.07 -6.51
C ILE A 31 -7.52 -10.86 -6.65
N GLU A 32 -7.94 -9.60 -6.58
CA GLU A 32 -9.34 -9.20 -6.70
C GLU A 32 -9.48 -7.87 -7.44
N ALA A 33 -10.57 -7.73 -8.20
CA ALA A 33 -10.90 -6.57 -9.02
C ALA A 33 -10.80 -5.22 -8.29
N ARG A 34 -11.14 -5.17 -7.00
CA ARG A 34 -11.06 -3.94 -6.17
C ARG A 34 -9.62 -3.43 -5.98
N TYR A 35 -8.63 -4.30 -6.10
CA TYR A 35 -7.19 -4.00 -5.94
C TYR A 35 -6.43 -3.95 -7.27
N ALA A 36 -7.12 -3.90 -8.40
CA ALA A 36 -6.49 -3.64 -9.69
C ALA A 36 -5.79 -2.27 -9.68
N ASN A 37 -4.66 -2.16 -10.40
CA ASN A 37 -3.90 -0.93 -10.57
C ASN A 37 -4.15 -0.36 -11.98
N PRO A 38 -5.21 0.44 -12.19
CA PRO A 38 -5.57 0.93 -13.51
C PRO A 38 -4.65 2.04 -14.03
N VAL A 39 -3.80 2.62 -13.18
CA VAL A 39 -2.98 3.80 -13.56
C VAL A 39 -1.99 3.49 -14.67
N MET A 40 -1.50 2.26 -14.78
CA MET A 40 -0.65 1.85 -15.91
C MET A 40 -1.33 2.04 -17.28
N LEU A 41 -2.66 1.94 -17.33
CA LEU A 41 -3.43 2.12 -18.58
C LEU A 41 -4.05 3.51 -18.69
N LEU A 42 -4.35 4.17 -17.56
CA LEU A 42 -4.85 5.54 -17.54
C LEU A 42 -3.82 6.55 -18.05
N ASP A 43 -2.52 6.32 -17.82
CA ASP A 43 -1.43 7.12 -18.40
C ASP A 43 -1.36 6.99 -19.94
N GLY A 44 -2.01 5.98 -20.53
CA GLY A 44 -2.13 5.81 -21.98
C GLY A 44 -3.30 6.56 -22.61
N LEU A 45 -4.12 7.25 -21.82
CA LEU A 45 -5.21 8.06 -22.35
C LEU A 45 -4.66 9.35 -23.00
N PRO A 46 -5.27 9.85 -24.08
CA PRO A 46 -4.82 11.04 -24.81
C PRO A 46 -5.20 12.34 -24.07
N PHE A 47 -4.93 12.41 -22.76
CA PHE A 47 -5.09 13.61 -21.95
C PHE A 47 -3.72 14.09 -21.50
N ASP A 48 -3.41 15.35 -21.78
CA ASP A 48 -2.21 16.01 -21.28
C ASP A 48 -2.25 16.09 -19.73
N GLU A 49 -1.09 16.07 -19.07
CA GLU A 49 -0.97 16.31 -17.62
C GLU A 49 -1.57 17.68 -17.25
N ALA A 50 -1.47 18.67 -18.14
CA ALA A 50 -2.02 20.02 -17.98
C ALA A 50 -3.55 20.13 -18.16
N SER A 51 -4.21 19.06 -18.62
CA SER A 51 -5.67 19.06 -18.77
C SER A 51 -6.32 18.88 -17.40
N GLU A 52 -6.98 19.88 -16.84
CA GLU A 52 -7.84 19.74 -15.65
C GLU A 52 -9.27 20.16 -15.99
N GLY A 53 -10.26 19.33 -15.62
CA GLY A 53 -11.65 19.65 -15.90
C GLY A 53 -12.63 18.49 -15.65
N PRO A 54 -13.94 18.79 -15.48
CA PRO A 54 -14.96 17.81 -15.11
C PRO A 54 -15.09 16.66 -16.12
N VAL A 55 -14.83 16.91 -17.40
CA VAL A 55 -14.85 15.88 -18.46
C VAL A 55 -13.72 14.86 -18.27
N LYS A 56 -12.50 15.32 -17.95
CA LYS A 56 -11.37 14.42 -17.65
C LYS A 56 -11.67 13.56 -16.43
N HIS A 57 -12.22 14.16 -15.37
CA HIS A 57 -12.61 13.41 -14.17
C HIS A 57 -13.65 12.32 -14.48
N ALA A 58 -14.66 12.62 -15.29
CA ALA A 58 -15.67 11.65 -15.68
C ALA A 58 -15.08 10.49 -16.50
N VAL A 59 -14.18 10.78 -17.46
CA VAL A 59 -13.54 9.76 -18.30
C VAL A 59 -12.57 8.89 -17.48
N VAL A 60 -11.72 9.51 -16.66
CA VAL A 60 -10.79 8.79 -15.78
C VAL A 60 -11.55 7.91 -14.79
N TRP A 61 -12.62 8.42 -14.18
CA TRP A 61 -13.47 7.62 -13.27
C TRP A 61 -14.08 6.42 -13.99
N THR A 62 -14.61 6.63 -15.20
CA THR A 62 -15.26 5.56 -15.98
C THR A 62 -14.26 4.47 -16.38
N PHE A 63 -13.08 4.86 -16.88
CA PHE A 63 -12.03 3.92 -17.25
C PHE A 63 -11.43 3.21 -16.03
N ASP A 64 -11.21 3.89 -14.91
CA ASP A 64 -10.81 3.28 -13.63
C ASP A 64 -11.80 2.17 -13.24
N LYS A 65 -13.11 2.42 -13.34
CA LYS A 65 -14.14 1.42 -13.04
C LYS A 65 -14.07 0.21 -13.97
N ILE A 66 -13.99 0.43 -15.28
CA ILE A 66 -13.94 -0.66 -16.27
C ILE A 66 -12.68 -1.51 -16.07
N LEU A 67 -11.53 -0.87 -15.86
CA LEU A 67 -10.25 -1.59 -15.71
C LEU A 67 -10.16 -2.35 -14.40
N ARG A 68 -10.77 -1.85 -13.33
CA ARG A 68 -10.91 -2.60 -12.08
C ARG A 68 -11.76 -3.85 -12.27
N VAL A 69 -12.87 -3.76 -13.00
CA VAL A 69 -13.71 -4.92 -13.34
C VAL A 69 -12.93 -5.96 -14.16
N LEU A 70 -11.99 -5.53 -15.00
CA LEU A 70 -11.15 -6.42 -15.82
C LEU A 70 -9.98 -7.07 -15.04
N GLY A 71 -9.76 -6.72 -13.77
CA GLY A 71 -8.86 -7.44 -12.87
C GLY A 71 -7.36 -7.38 -13.21
N MET A 72 -6.92 -6.47 -14.08
CA MET A 72 -5.51 -6.36 -14.43
C MET A 72 -4.68 -5.77 -13.28
N GLN A 73 -3.76 -6.58 -12.75
CA GLN A 73 -2.79 -6.19 -11.73
C GLN A 73 -1.38 -6.18 -12.34
N GLY A 74 -0.82 -4.99 -12.57
CA GLY A 74 0.54 -4.79 -13.07
C GLY A 74 1.24 -3.63 -12.35
N THR A 75 2.55 -3.74 -12.17
CA THR A 75 3.42 -2.67 -11.65
C THR A 75 4.45 -2.29 -12.72
N GLY A 76 4.47 -1.03 -13.16
CA GLY A 76 5.41 -0.51 -14.17
C GLY A 76 5.45 1.02 -14.19
N GLY A 77 6.56 1.63 -14.63
CA GLY A 77 6.66 3.07 -14.90
C GLY A 77 6.63 4.02 -13.68
N SER A 78 6.98 3.57 -12.47
CA SER A 78 6.88 4.38 -11.23
C SER A 78 5.45 4.84 -10.86
N THR A 79 4.44 4.39 -11.61
CA THR A 79 3.01 4.70 -11.40
C THR A 79 2.46 4.19 -10.09
N SER A 80 3.06 3.13 -9.50
CA SER A 80 2.59 2.55 -8.24
C SER A 80 2.64 3.55 -7.09
N THR A 81 3.71 4.36 -7.01
CA THR A 81 3.84 5.43 -6.00
C THR A 81 2.83 6.54 -6.24
N ARG A 82 2.64 6.95 -7.50
CA ARG A 82 1.70 8.02 -7.90
C ARG A 82 0.24 7.61 -7.66
N ASN A 83 -0.10 6.35 -7.90
CA ASN A 83 -1.47 5.84 -7.77
C ASN A 83 -1.89 5.64 -6.31
N ILE A 84 -1.07 4.97 -5.50
CA ILE A 84 -1.50 4.60 -4.14
C ILE A 84 -1.27 5.71 -3.11
N GLY A 85 -0.33 6.62 -3.38
CA GLY A 85 0.11 7.61 -2.40
C GLY A 85 -1.02 8.50 -1.91
N GLU A 86 -1.77 9.10 -2.83
CA GLU A 86 -2.89 9.97 -2.46
C GLU A 86 -4.05 9.20 -1.82
N GLN A 87 -4.36 8.01 -2.33
CA GLN A 87 -5.44 7.16 -1.81
C GLN A 87 -5.18 6.75 -0.35
N ILE A 88 -3.96 6.32 -0.03
CA ILE A 88 -3.57 5.96 1.34
C ILE A 88 -3.65 7.17 2.26
N ARG A 89 -3.21 8.35 1.80
CA ARG A 89 -3.24 9.58 2.59
C ARG A 89 -4.67 10.03 2.89
N ARG A 90 -5.55 9.99 1.89
CA ARG A 90 -6.99 10.27 2.06
C ARG A 90 -7.63 9.29 3.03
N ALA A 91 -7.45 7.99 2.81
CA ALA A 91 -7.99 6.95 3.70
C ALA A 91 -7.49 7.12 5.15
N SER A 92 -6.21 7.42 5.34
CA SER A 92 -5.63 7.65 6.67
C SER A 92 -6.20 8.90 7.34
N ALA A 93 -6.40 9.99 6.59
CA ALA A 93 -7.01 11.21 7.10
C ALA A 93 -8.48 10.99 7.50
N CYS A 94 -9.26 10.32 6.65
CA CYS A 94 -10.66 9.96 6.94
C CYS A 94 -10.76 9.06 8.19
N MET A 95 -9.89 8.05 8.30
CA MET A 95 -9.85 7.16 9.45
C MET A 95 -9.45 7.91 10.73
N HIS A 96 -8.48 8.81 10.66
CA HIS A 96 -8.07 9.64 11.81
C HIS A 96 -9.23 10.52 12.31
N ASP A 97 -9.98 11.16 11.41
CA ASP A 97 -11.18 11.93 11.74
C ASP A 97 -12.26 11.07 12.40
N MET A 98 -12.53 9.88 11.85
CA MET A 98 -13.51 8.96 12.44
C MET A 98 -13.10 8.55 13.86
N LEU A 99 -11.82 8.28 14.09
CA LEU A 99 -11.30 7.98 15.43
C LEU A 99 -11.40 9.18 16.37
N ALA A 100 -11.09 10.40 15.90
CA ALA A 100 -11.22 11.62 16.69
C ALA A 100 -12.67 11.93 17.06
N ARG A 101 -13.62 11.70 16.15
CA ARG A 101 -15.06 11.85 16.39
C ARG A 101 -15.57 10.82 17.39
N ALA A 102 -15.14 9.55 17.26
CA ALA A 102 -15.47 8.51 18.24
C ALA A 102 -14.92 8.85 19.63
N ALA A 103 -13.68 9.36 19.72
CA ALA A 103 -13.09 9.82 20.97
C ALA A 103 -13.85 11.01 21.57
N SER A 104 -14.22 11.97 20.73
CA SER A 104 -15.01 13.15 21.12
C SER A 104 -16.34 12.73 21.75
N THR A 105 -17.05 11.80 21.12
CA THR A 105 -18.29 11.22 21.68
C THR A 105 -18.03 10.46 22.98
N LYS A 106 -16.98 9.62 23.05
CA LYS A 106 -16.65 8.85 24.27
C LYS A 106 -16.36 9.77 25.46
N PHE A 107 -15.60 10.84 25.24
CA PHE A 107 -15.15 11.72 26.31
C PHE A 107 -16.06 12.90 26.60
N HIS A 108 -16.99 13.20 25.70
CA HIS A 108 -17.81 14.42 25.70
C HIS A 108 -16.92 15.68 25.65
N VAL A 109 -15.87 15.63 24.83
CA VAL A 109 -14.88 16.69 24.64
C VAL A 109 -14.78 17.01 23.15
N PRO A 110 -14.79 18.28 22.73
CA PRO A 110 -14.62 18.64 21.32
C PRO A 110 -13.38 18.00 20.71
N ALA A 111 -13.48 17.50 19.46
CA ALA A 111 -12.37 16.80 18.80
C ALA A 111 -11.11 17.68 18.67
N GLY A 112 -11.26 19.00 18.58
CA GLY A 112 -10.14 19.95 18.53
C GLY A 112 -9.36 20.07 19.85
N ASP A 113 -9.96 19.69 20.98
CA ASP A 113 -9.33 19.71 22.30
C ASP A 113 -8.66 18.37 22.65
N LEU A 114 -8.83 17.35 21.80
CA LEU A 114 -8.20 16.06 21.96
C LEU A 114 -6.79 16.07 21.38
N LYS A 115 -5.81 15.76 22.22
CA LYS A 115 -4.44 15.57 21.76
C LYS A 115 -4.24 14.13 21.29
N ASN A 116 -3.65 13.96 20.12
CA ASN A 116 -3.23 12.64 19.66
C ASN A 116 -1.81 12.32 20.13
N VAL A 117 -1.62 11.19 20.79
CA VAL A 117 -0.33 10.74 21.31
C VAL A 117 -0.16 9.26 20.97
N GLY A 118 0.62 8.97 19.93
CA GLY A 118 1.08 7.61 19.61
C GLY A 118 -0.04 6.58 19.43
N GLY A 119 -1.13 6.93 18.75
CA GLY A 119 -2.27 6.01 18.56
C GLY A 119 -3.32 6.02 19.67
N ALA A 120 -3.29 7.03 20.53
CA ALA A 120 -4.34 7.31 21.52
C ALA A 120 -4.76 8.78 21.48
N PHE A 121 -5.99 9.06 21.89
CA PHE A 121 -6.46 10.41 22.19
C PHE A 121 -6.38 10.65 23.69
N LEU A 122 -5.86 11.82 24.06
CA LEU A 122 -5.71 12.34 25.40
C LEU A 122 -6.59 13.59 25.54
N THR A 123 -7.45 13.61 26.54
CA THR A 123 -8.26 14.78 26.88
C THR A 123 -7.47 15.78 27.73
N PRO A 124 -7.90 17.06 27.83
CA PRO A 124 -7.26 18.05 28.68
C PRO A 124 -7.22 17.67 30.17
N ASP A 125 -8.19 16.88 30.63
CA ASP A 125 -8.30 16.39 32.00
C ASP A 125 -7.58 15.05 32.24
N GLY A 126 -6.82 14.54 31.27
CA GLY A 126 -5.92 13.39 31.44
C GLY A 126 -6.51 12.03 31.11
N ARG A 127 -7.76 11.94 30.67
CA ARG A 127 -8.37 10.67 30.21
C ARG A 127 -7.80 10.27 28.85
N THR A 128 -7.64 8.98 28.63
CA THR A 128 -7.08 8.43 27.39
C THR A 128 -7.94 7.32 26.80
N ALA A 129 -7.95 7.24 25.47
CA ALA A 129 -8.50 6.09 24.75
C ALA A 129 -7.62 5.76 23.55
N THR A 130 -7.28 4.48 23.42
CA THR A 130 -6.48 3.98 22.30
C THR A 130 -7.33 3.84 21.03
N TYR A 131 -6.70 3.81 19.87
CA TYR A 131 -7.41 3.52 18.61
C TYR A 131 -8.13 2.18 18.64
N ALA A 132 -7.58 1.18 19.32
CA ALA A 132 -8.20 -0.14 19.45
C ALA A 132 -9.54 -0.07 20.19
N GLU A 133 -9.61 0.71 21.27
CA GLU A 133 -10.85 0.94 22.02
C GLU A 133 -11.90 1.72 21.21
N LEU A 134 -11.45 2.58 20.30
CA LEU A 134 -12.30 3.46 19.50
C LEU A 134 -12.71 2.84 18.16
N ALA A 135 -12.02 1.79 17.71
CA ALA A 135 -12.15 1.24 16.37
C ALA A 135 -13.58 0.81 16.04
N ALA A 136 -14.26 0.16 16.98
CA ALA A 136 -15.64 -0.32 16.79
C ALA A 136 -16.64 0.83 16.58
N GLU A 137 -16.52 1.90 17.38
CA GLU A 137 -17.40 3.07 17.25
C GLU A 137 -17.03 3.90 16.02
N ALA A 138 -15.72 4.11 15.78
CA ALA A 138 -15.24 4.80 14.59
C ALA A 138 -15.73 4.11 13.31
N GLY A 139 -15.70 2.77 13.25
CA GLY A 139 -16.17 1.99 12.11
C GLY A 139 -17.66 2.12 11.78
N ARG A 140 -18.47 2.67 12.69
CA ARG A 140 -19.90 2.97 12.45
C ARG A 140 -20.13 4.35 11.85
N LEU A 141 -19.14 5.23 11.88
CA LEU A 141 -19.26 6.58 11.37
C LEU A 141 -19.16 6.59 9.84
N LYS A 142 -19.93 7.49 9.22
CA LYS A 142 -19.71 7.79 7.79
C LYS A 142 -18.39 8.57 7.65
N PRO A 143 -17.50 8.17 6.72
CA PRO A 143 -16.27 8.89 6.44
C PRO A 143 -16.61 10.25 5.84
N ASN A 144 -15.94 11.30 6.32
CA ASN A 144 -15.94 12.60 5.67
C ASN A 144 -14.92 12.61 4.54
N ASP A 145 -15.19 13.33 3.45
CA ASP A 145 -14.18 13.58 2.43
C ASP A 145 -13.19 14.62 2.97
N ILE A 146 -11.98 14.17 3.29
CA ILE A 146 -10.93 14.99 3.89
C ILE A 146 -9.79 15.09 2.91
N GLN A 147 -9.47 16.32 2.52
CA GLN A 147 -8.29 16.61 1.75
C GLN A 147 -7.06 16.50 2.65
N PRO A 148 -6.14 15.56 2.41
CA PRO A 148 -4.91 15.50 3.19
C PRO A 148 -4.10 16.78 2.94
N PRO A 149 -3.35 17.28 3.94
CA PRO A 149 -2.49 18.45 3.78
C PRO A 149 -1.47 18.21 2.65
N PRO A 150 -0.82 19.23 2.08
CA PRO A 150 0.24 19.04 1.09
C PRO A 150 1.37 18.12 1.62
N LEU A 151 2.02 17.38 0.72
CA LEU A 151 3.23 16.63 1.07
C LEU A 151 4.33 17.64 1.42
N GLY A 152 4.78 17.60 2.67
CA GLY A 152 5.93 18.37 3.16
C GLY A 152 6.98 17.46 3.77
N PRO A 153 8.06 18.00 4.36
CA PRO A 153 8.98 17.21 5.17
C PRO A 153 8.22 16.61 6.36
N GLY A 154 7.82 15.35 6.19
CA GLY A 154 7.05 14.59 7.17
C GLY A 154 7.92 14.05 8.29
N VAL A 155 7.28 13.31 9.21
CA VAL A 155 8.01 12.59 10.26
C VAL A 155 8.84 11.48 9.63
N TYR A 156 8.29 10.78 8.64
CA TYR A 156 8.89 9.61 8.00
C TYR A 156 9.16 9.80 6.50
N VAL A 157 8.28 10.50 5.78
CA VAL A 157 8.45 10.71 4.33
C VAL A 157 9.70 11.57 4.05
N GLY A 158 10.59 11.07 3.20
CA GLY A 158 11.87 11.71 2.87
C GLY A 158 13.01 11.36 3.82
N LYS A 159 12.75 10.59 4.89
CA LYS A 159 13.77 10.02 5.77
C LYS A 159 13.92 8.53 5.45
N GLY A 160 15.15 8.00 5.52
CA GLY A 160 15.39 6.59 5.27
C GLY A 160 14.60 5.72 6.26
N ALA A 161 13.69 4.89 5.75
CA ALA A 161 12.95 3.93 6.55
C ALA A 161 13.47 2.50 6.32
N PRO A 162 13.44 1.62 7.34
CA PRO A 162 13.79 0.21 7.16
C PRO A 162 12.82 -0.44 6.16
N ARG A 163 13.36 -1.34 5.33
CA ARG A 163 12.56 -2.10 4.35
C ARG A 163 11.81 -3.24 5.05
N PHE A 164 10.52 -3.07 5.26
CA PHE A 164 9.66 -4.05 5.95
C PHE A 164 9.53 -5.40 5.23
N ASP A 165 9.89 -5.48 3.94
CA ASP A 165 9.90 -6.71 3.16
C ASP A 165 11.21 -7.51 3.28
N VAL A 166 12.25 -6.95 3.93
CA VAL A 166 13.54 -7.64 4.09
C VAL A 166 13.46 -8.90 4.95
N PRO A 167 12.84 -8.89 6.16
CA PRO A 167 12.79 -10.09 7.00
C PRO A 167 12.18 -11.29 6.27
N LEU A 168 11.05 -11.10 5.59
CA LEU A 168 10.39 -12.15 4.82
C LEU A 168 11.30 -12.75 3.75
N LYS A 169 12.16 -11.94 3.15
CA LYS A 169 13.09 -12.38 2.10
C LYS A 169 14.33 -13.06 2.68
N THR A 170 14.87 -12.55 3.78
CA THR A 170 16.10 -13.08 4.39
C THR A 170 15.86 -14.38 5.15
N TYR A 171 14.66 -14.57 5.70
CA TYR A 171 14.27 -15.82 6.38
C TYR A 171 13.64 -16.87 5.44
N GLY A 172 13.52 -16.58 4.13
CA GLY A 172 12.97 -17.52 3.15
C GLY A 172 11.44 -17.72 3.25
N GLU A 173 10.74 -16.84 3.95
CA GLU A 173 9.28 -16.92 4.15
C GLU A 173 8.48 -16.29 2.97
N ALA A 174 9.13 -15.43 2.19
CA ALA A 174 8.54 -14.83 1.01
C ALA A 174 8.24 -15.90 -0.06
N LYS A 175 6.95 -16.07 -0.40
CA LYS A 175 6.52 -16.95 -1.49
C LYS A 175 6.65 -16.26 -2.84
N TYR A 176 7.41 -16.86 -3.74
CA TYR A 176 7.54 -16.47 -5.13
C TYR A 176 6.73 -17.41 -6.02
N GLY A 177 6.47 -16.99 -7.26
CA GLY A 177 5.74 -17.84 -8.22
C GLY A 177 6.40 -19.21 -8.42
N ILE A 178 7.74 -19.26 -8.37
CA ILE A 178 8.53 -20.49 -8.47
C ILE A 178 8.32 -21.46 -7.29
N ASP A 179 7.81 -20.98 -6.14
CA ASP A 179 7.55 -21.80 -4.96
C ASP A 179 6.16 -22.46 -5.03
N THR A 180 5.34 -22.10 -6.02
CA THR A 180 4.02 -22.69 -6.21
C THR A 180 4.17 -24.13 -6.71
N ARG A 181 3.38 -25.04 -6.14
CA ARG A 181 3.31 -26.45 -6.53
C ARG A 181 1.86 -26.80 -6.89
N GLN A 182 1.62 -27.15 -8.14
CA GLN A 182 0.29 -27.57 -8.61
C GLN A 182 0.15 -29.10 -8.57
N PRO A 183 -1.05 -29.66 -8.32
CA PRO A 183 -1.28 -31.09 -8.47
C PRO A 183 -0.89 -31.58 -9.86
N GLY A 184 -0.01 -32.59 -9.94
CA GLY A 184 0.47 -33.14 -11.22
C GLY A 184 1.55 -32.32 -11.93
N GLN A 185 2.16 -31.33 -11.28
CA GLN A 185 3.21 -30.52 -11.89
C GLN A 185 4.44 -31.36 -12.28
N LEU A 186 4.77 -31.34 -13.58
CA LEU A 186 5.98 -31.95 -14.13
C LEU A 186 7.16 -30.97 -14.08
N TYR A 187 8.36 -31.49 -13.89
CA TYR A 187 9.61 -30.72 -13.86
C TYR A 187 10.46 -31.09 -15.07
N ALA A 188 11.02 -30.07 -15.73
CA ALA A 188 11.99 -30.24 -16.80
C ALA A 188 13.27 -29.49 -16.45
N ALA A 189 14.42 -30.07 -16.78
CA ALA A 189 15.72 -29.42 -16.67
C ALA A 189 16.41 -29.47 -18.04
N ILE A 190 17.11 -28.39 -18.39
CA ILE A 190 17.93 -28.38 -19.60
C ILE A 190 19.15 -29.25 -19.35
N ARG A 191 19.29 -30.35 -20.09
CA ARG A 191 20.53 -31.11 -20.13
C ARG A 191 21.46 -30.43 -21.13
N HIS A 192 22.40 -29.64 -20.62
CA HIS A 192 23.45 -29.07 -21.46
C HIS A 192 24.36 -30.17 -22.02
N SER A 193 24.88 -29.96 -23.23
CA SER A 193 25.91 -30.81 -23.82
C SER A 193 27.12 -30.85 -22.86
N PRO A 194 27.71 -32.02 -22.58
CA PRO A 194 28.90 -32.12 -21.72
C PRO A 194 30.14 -31.46 -22.36
N ALA A 195 30.09 -31.16 -23.66
CA ALA A 195 31.13 -30.45 -24.38
C ALA A 195 30.65 -29.01 -24.70
N LEU A 196 31.45 -28.02 -24.27
CA LEU A 196 31.54 -26.74 -24.97
C LEU A 196 31.93 -27.05 -26.41
N ALA A 197 31.39 -26.32 -27.39
CA ALA A 197 31.55 -26.58 -28.82
C ALA A 197 32.99 -26.29 -29.33
N ASP A 198 33.99 -26.95 -28.79
CA ASP A 198 35.22 -27.29 -29.48
C ASP A 198 35.36 -28.82 -29.47
N GLY A 199 35.85 -29.42 -30.55
CA GLY A 199 35.81 -30.86 -30.77
C GLY A 199 36.72 -31.71 -29.87
N SER A 200 37.11 -31.24 -28.67
CA SER A 200 37.94 -32.01 -27.75
C SER A 200 37.08 -32.77 -26.73
N ARG A 201 37.10 -34.11 -26.81
CA ARG A 201 36.44 -34.99 -25.84
C ARG A 201 37.07 -34.79 -24.46
N ALA A 202 36.37 -34.14 -23.54
CA ALA A 202 36.69 -34.25 -22.12
C ALA A 202 36.33 -35.67 -21.62
N PRO A 203 37.19 -36.34 -20.84
CA PRO A 203 36.89 -37.68 -20.31
C PRO A 203 35.75 -37.62 -19.27
N PRO A 204 35.00 -38.72 -19.08
CA PRO A 204 33.88 -38.74 -18.16
C PRO A 204 34.37 -38.53 -16.71
N TYR A 205 33.69 -37.63 -15.99
CA TYR A 205 33.84 -37.49 -14.53
C TYR A 205 33.38 -38.78 -13.84
N ARG A 206 34.21 -39.29 -12.91
CA ARG A 206 33.86 -40.36 -11.98
C ARG A 206 32.91 -39.86 -10.90
#